data_AF-A0A9E2Y039-F1
#
_entry.id   AF-A0A9E2Y039-F1
#
_cell.length_a   1.000
_cell.length_b   1.000
_cell.length_c   1.000
_cell.angle_alpha   90.00
_cell.angle_beta   90.00
_cell.angle_gamma   90.00
#
_symmetry.space_group_name_H-M   'P 1'
#
loop_
_entity.id
_entity.type
_entity.pdbx_description
1 polymer ?
#
loop_
_entity_poly.entity_id
_entity_poly.type
_entity_poly.pdbx_seq_one_letter_code
_entity_poly.pdbx_strand_id
1 'polypeptide(L)'
;MRPQSTTGGPTASSELENLAALDPGLPVAPDDLKKLARWIPTKEMALLVEVCERAQRDPDLARPALLLCSAYAERVARMLDQDPFPTVTRRIAERLQQLRAKSGL
;
A
#
# COMPACT_ATOMS: atom_id res chain seq x y z
N MET A 1 -26.45 -9.80 -42.36
CA MET A 1 -26.41 -9.14 -41.03
C MET A 1 -26.76 -10.15 -39.95
N ARG A 2 -25.85 -10.41 -39.02
CA ARG A 2 -26.08 -11.14 -37.77
C ARG A 2 -25.15 -10.54 -36.72
N PRO A 3 -25.64 -9.93 -35.63
CA PRO A 3 -24.78 -9.61 -34.50
C PRO A 3 -24.67 -10.83 -33.59
N GLN A 4 -23.46 -11.34 -33.38
CA GLN A 4 -23.20 -12.29 -32.32
C GLN A 4 -23.21 -11.54 -30.99
N SER A 5 -24.20 -11.87 -30.15
CA SER A 5 -24.21 -11.49 -28.73
C SER A 5 -23.42 -12.54 -27.97
N THR A 6 -22.28 -12.15 -27.40
CA THR A 6 -21.59 -12.96 -26.40
C THR A 6 -21.29 -12.06 -25.21
N THR A 7 -22.27 -11.96 -24.31
CA THR A 7 -22.08 -11.49 -22.94
C THR A 7 -21.35 -12.61 -22.20
N GLY A 8 -20.07 -12.40 -21.91
CA GLY A 8 -19.25 -13.27 -21.08
C GLY A 8 -18.59 -12.46 -19.96
N GLY A 9 -19.35 -12.16 -18.91
CA GLY A 9 -18.81 -11.96 -17.56
C GLY A 9 -19.36 -13.11 -16.70
N PRO A 10 -18.55 -13.75 -15.85
CA PRO A 10 -17.86 -13.05 -14.77
C PRO A 10 -16.42 -13.53 -14.53
N THR A 11 -15.44 -12.63 -14.54
CA THR A 11 -14.07 -12.93 -14.07
C THR A 11 -13.59 -12.01 -12.95
N ALA A 12 -14.50 -11.26 -12.32
CA ALA A 12 -14.13 -10.37 -11.22
C ALA A 12 -13.72 -11.11 -9.93
N SER A 13 -14.13 -12.38 -9.75
CA SER A 13 -13.87 -13.12 -8.50
C SER A 13 -12.49 -13.78 -8.46
N SER A 14 -11.98 -14.23 -9.61
CA SER A 14 -10.72 -14.98 -9.69
C SER A 14 -9.48 -14.07 -9.56
N GLU A 15 -9.60 -12.80 -9.95
CA GLU A 15 -8.53 -11.80 -9.77
C GLU A 15 -8.39 -11.36 -8.30
N LEU A 16 -9.48 -11.37 -7.52
CA LEU A 16 -9.45 -11.09 -6.08
C LEU A 16 -8.79 -12.21 -5.27
N GLU A 17 -8.99 -13.48 -5.63
CA GLU A 17 -8.31 -14.61 -4.97
C GLU A 17 -6.80 -14.61 -5.22
N ASN A 18 -6.35 -14.08 -6.37
CA ASN A 18 -4.91 -13.90 -6.66
C ASN A 18 -4.28 -12.68 -5.98
N LEU A 19 -5.09 -11.73 -5.47
CA LEU A 19 -4.61 -10.62 -4.65
C LEU A 19 -4.25 -11.07 -3.23
N ALA A 20 -4.92 -12.10 -2.70
CA ALA A 20 -4.64 -12.68 -1.39
C ALA A 20 -3.37 -13.55 -1.36
N ALA A 21 -2.87 -14.02 -2.52
CA ALA A 21 -1.75 -14.95 -2.62
C ALA A 21 -0.36 -14.30 -2.55
N LEU A 22 -0.26 -12.96 -2.59
CA LEU A 22 0.98 -12.21 -2.45
C LEU A 22 1.04 -11.59 -1.07
N ASP A 23 1.55 -12.34 -0.10
CA ASP A 23 1.86 -11.93 1.28
C ASP A 23 0.92 -10.83 1.81
N PRO A 24 -0.14 -11.16 2.58
CA PRO A 24 -1.22 -10.24 2.92
C PRO A 24 -0.79 -9.04 3.78
N GLY A 25 0.48 -8.98 4.17
CA GLY A 25 1.03 -7.85 4.90
C GLY A 25 1.25 -6.62 4.03
N LEU A 26 0.86 -5.46 4.55
CA LEU A 26 1.56 -4.23 4.17
C LEU A 26 3.06 -4.46 4.40
N PRO A 27 3.97 -4.13 3.45
CA PRO A 27 5.42 -4.22 3.64
C PRO A 27 5.99 -3.29 4.72
N VAL A 28 5.10 -2.69 5.52
CA VAL A 28 5.38 -1.79 6.62
C VAL A 28 4.82 -2.42 7.88
N ALA A 29 5.70 -2.91 8.75
CA ALA A 29 5.27 -3.41 10.05
C ALA A 29 4.87 -2.23 10.95
N PRO A 30 3.97 -2.44 11.93
CA PRO A 30 3.69 -1.42 12.95
C PRO A 30 4.95 -0.91 13.64
N ASP A 31 5.96 -1.76 13.83
CA ASP A 31 7.24 -1.37 14.41
C ASP A 31 8.10 -0.47 13.50
N ASP A 32 7.93 -0.53 12.17
CA ASP A 32 8.58 0.42 11.26
C ASP A 32 7.93 1.80 11.35
N LEU A 33 6.60 1.85 11.49
CA LEU A 33 5.86 3.09 11.73
C LEU A 33 6.26 3.74 13.06
N LYS A 34 6.43 2.96 14.13
CA LYS A 34 6.90 3.47 15.42
C LYS A 34 8.26 4.16 15.34
N LYS A 35 9.15 3.74 14.45
CA LYS A 35 10.45 4.39 14.26
C LYS A 35 10.32 5.79 13.63
N LEU A 36 9.26 6.03 12.86
CA LEU A 36 8.92 7.36 12.33
C LEU A 36 8.27 8.28 13.39
N ALA A 37 7.75 7.71 14.49
CA ALA A 37 6.98 8.45 15.50
C ALA A 37 7.77 9.57 16.20
N ARG A 38 9.11 9.52 16.18
CA ARG A 38 9.94 10.59 16.74
C ARG A 38 9.90 11.90 15.94
N TRP A 39 9.38 11.86 14.71
CA TRP A 39 9.36 12.99 13.77
C TRP A 39 7.97 13.31 13.23
N ILE A 40 7.01 12.43 13.46
CA ILE A 40 5.63 12.59 13.03
C ILE A 40 4.78 12.89 14.26
N PRO A 41 3.89 13.90 14.23
CA PRO A 41 2.96 14.16 15.32
C PRO A 41 2.21 12.89 15.75
N THR A 42 2.04 12.68 17.05
CA THR A 42 1.46 11.44 17.61
C THR A 42 0.08 11.10 17.02
N LYS A 43 -0.75 12.11 16.74
CA LYS A 43 -2.08 11.91 16.12
C LYS A 43 -1.96 11.40 14.68
N GLU A 44 -1.02 11.95 13.90
CA GLU A 44 -0.76 11.52 12.53
C GLU A 44 -0.20 10.09 12.50
N MET A 45 0.68 9.75 13.45
CA MET A 45 1.21 8.39 13.61
C MET A 45 0.14 7.38 13.99
N ALA A 46 -0.76 7.72 14.93
CA ALA A 46 -1.86 6.84 15.32
C ALA A 46 -2.78 6.53 14.13
N LEU A 47 -3.08 7.54 13.31
CA LEU A 47 -3.88 7.36 12.10
C LEU A 47 -3.18 6.49 11.06
N LEU A 48 -1.87 6.69 10.85
CA LEU A 48 -1.05 5.82 9.99
C LEU A 48 -1.11 4.35 10.42
N VAL A 49 -0.94 4.08 11.72
CA VAL A 49 -1.02 2.73 12.28
C VAL A 49 -2.41 2.13 12.04
N GLU A 50 -3.48 2.87 12.34
CA GLU A 50 -4.86 2.41 12.16
C GLU A 50 -5.18 2.10 10.69
N VAL A 51 -4.74 2.95 9.75
CA VAL A 51 -4.91 2.73 8.31
C VAL A 51 -4.17 1.47 7.86
N CYS A 52 -2.93 1.28 8.33
CA CYS A 52 -2.14 0.10 8.00
C CYS A 52 -2.73 -1.19 8.58
N GLU A 53 -3.26 -1.16 9.81
CA GLU A 53 -3.96 -2.30 10.42
C GLU A 53 -5.25 -2.65 9.67
N ARG A 54 -6.03 -1.66 9.25
CA ARG A 54 -7.23 -1.88 8.43
C ARG A 54 -6.88 -2.46 7.06
N ALA A 55 -5.81 -1.97 6.44
CA ALA A 55 -5.35 -2.46 5.15
C ALA A 55 -4.86 -3.92 5.16
N GLN A 56 -4.54 -4.49 6.33
CA GLN A 56 -4.29 -5.93 6.46
C GLN A 56 -5.56 -6.78 6.34
N ARG A 57 -6.73 -6.19 6.65
CA ARG A 57 -8.03 -6.86 6.62
C ARG A 57 -8.85 -6.49 5.39
N ASP A 58 -8.54 -5.35 4.78
CA ASP A 58 -9.20 -4.79 3.60
C ASP A 58 -8.16 -4.47 2.51
N PRO A 59 -8.04 -5.32 1.46
CA PRO A 59 -7.10 -5.12 0.37
C PRO A 59 -7.29 -3.80 -0.40
N ASP A 60 -8.51 -3.25 -0.43
CA ASP A 60 -8.79 -1.99 -1.14
C ASP A 60 -8.08 -0.80 -0.47
N LEU A 61 -7.81 -0.91 0.84
CA LEU A 61 -7.07 0.09 1.61
C LEU A 61 -5.55 -0.05 1.49
N ALA A 62 -5.03 -1.14 0.91
CA ALA A 62 -3.59 -1.39 0.82
C ALA A 62 -2.86 -0.32 0.00
N ARG A 63 -3.42 0.08 -1.15
CA ARG A 63 -2.84 1.14 -1.99
C ARG A 63 -2.85 2.51 -1.30
N PRO A 64 -3.99 3.01 -0.76
CA PRO A 64 -4.02 4.23 0.05
C PRO A 64 -3.03 4.21 1.22
N ALA A 65 -2.95 3.10 1.97
CA ALA A 65 -2.06 2.97 3.11
C ALA A 65 -0.58 3.08 2.70
N LEU A 66 -0.19 2.43 1.59
CA LEU A 66 1.17 2.51 1.05
C LEU A 66 1.54 3.92 0.56
N LEU A 67 0.62 4.60 -0.12
CA LEU A 67 0.82 5.98 -0.56
C LEU A 67 1.01 6.91 0.64
N LEU A 68 0.21 6.73 1.69
CA LEU A 68 0.34 7.51 2.93
C LEU A 68 1.69 7.26 3.60
N CYS A 69 2.10 5.99 3.75
CA CYS A 69 3.41 5.64 4.30
C CYS A 69 4.55 6.25 3.48
N SER A 70 4.47 6.22 2.14
CA SER A 70 5.46 6.84 1.26
C SER A 70 5.55 8.35 1.47
N ALA A 71 4.42 9.04 1.55
CA ALA A 71 4.39 10.49 1.74
C ALA A 71 5.02 10.92 3.09
N TYR A 72 4.77 10.15 4.15
CA TYR A 72 5.37 10.42 5.46
C TYR A 72 6.86 10.08 5.49
N ALA A 73 7.28 8.97 4.85
CA ALA A 73 8.69 8.65 4.71
C ALA A 73 9.44 9.75 3.95
N GLU A 74 8.89 10.25 2.83
CA GLU A 74 9.45 11.38 2.08
C GLU A 74 9.52 12.66 2.92
N ARG A 75 8.47 12.99 3.68
CA ARG A 75 8.46 14.16 4.56
C ARG A 75 9.56 14.08 5.61
N VAL A 76 9.71 12.93 6.27
CA VAL A 76 10.75 12.72 7.27
C VAL A 76 12.13 12.77 6.60
N ALA A 77 12.30 12.16 5.43
CA ALA A 77 13.55 12.18 4.71
C ALA A 77 14.01 13.60 4.36
N ARG A 78 13.08 14.46 3.89
CA ARG A 78 13.35 15.88 3.63
C ARG A 78 13.73 16.64 4.90
N MET A 79 13.07 16.36 6.02
CA MET A 79 13.37 17.03 7.28
C MET A 79 14.77 16.67 7.83
N LEU A 80 15.26 15.48 7.52
CA LEU A 80 16.55 14.99 7.98
C LEU A 80 17.67 15.12 6.95
N ASP A 81 17.35 15.56 5.74
CA ASP A 81 18.23 15.51 4.56
C ASP A 81 18.81 14.11 4.26
N GLN A 82 18.14 13.06 4.74
CA GLN A 82 18.51 11.66 4.56
C GLN A 82 17.30 10.75 4.79
N ASP A 83 17.24 9.59 4.13
CA ASP A 83 16.23 8.59 4.42
C ASP A 83 16.61 7.77 5.68
N PRO A 84 15.84 7.87 6.78
CA PRO A 84 16.13 7.11 7.99
C PRO A 84 15.76 5.62 7.90
N PHE A 85 14.94 5.22 6.91
CA PHE A 85 14.49 3.83 6.73
C PHE A 85 14.56 3.38 5.26
N PRO A 86 15.75 3.40 4.62
CA PRO A 86 15.89 3.16 3.19
C PRO A 86 15.36 1.81 2.74
N THR A 87 15.48 0.77 3.59
CA THR A 87 14.93 -0.56 3.31
C THR A 87 13.40 -0.55 3.28
N VAL A 88 12.75 0.17 4.19
CA VAL A 88 11.28 0.24 4.26
C VAL A 88 10.75 1.08 3.10
N THR A 89 11.35 2.24 2.83
CA THR A 89 11.02 3.10 1.69
C THR A 89 11.09 2.33 0.38
N ARG A 90 12.17 1.56 0.17
CA ARG A 90 12.33 0.72 -1.02
C ARG A 90 11.23 -0.32 -1.17
N ARG A 91 10.87 -1.02 -0.09
CA ARG A 91 9.79 -2.03 -0.11
C ARG A 91 8.43 -1.42 -0.42
N ILE A 92 8.13 -0.25 0.13
CA ILE A 92 6.89 0.50 -0.17
C ILE A 92 6.86 0.86 -1.66
N ALA A 93 7.97 1.39 -2.21
CA ALA A 93 8.08 1.77 -3.61
C ALA A 93 7.93 0.57 -4.56
N GLU A 94 8.63 -0.54 -4.27
CA GLU A 94 8.51 -1.81 -5.01
C GLU A 94 7.05 -2.30 -5.02
N ARG A 95 6.35 -2.25 -3.88
CA ARG A 95 4.96 -2.70 -3.79
C ARG A 95 4.00 -1.78 -4.54
N LEU A 96 4.20 -0.45 -4.48
CA LEU A 96 3.44 0.50 -5.28
C LEU A 96 3.64 0.28 -6.79
N GLN A 97 4.85 -0.04 -7.22
CA GLN A 97 5.14 -0.37 -8.62
C GLN A 97 4.43 -1.66 -9.06
N GLN A 98 4.44 -2.70 -8.22
CA GLN A 98 3.68 -3.93 -8.48
C GLN A 98 2.18 -3.67 -8.60
N LEU A 99 1.61 -2.83 -7.72
CA LEU A 99 0.19 -2.44 -7.78
C LEU A 99 -0.12 -1.68 -9.07
N ARG A 100 0.73 -0.73 -9.48
CA ARG A 100 0.55 -0.02 -10.77
C ARG A 100 0.60 -0.95 -11.97
N ALA A 101 1.57 -1.85 -12.02
CA ALA A 101 1.72 -2.82 -13.11
C ALA A 101 0.51 -3.76 -13.24
N LYS A 102 -0.19 -4.03 -12.14
CA LYS A 102 -1.38 -4.90 -12.12
C LYS A 102 -2.68 -4.16 -12.38
N SER A 103 -2.81 -2.92 -11.93
CA SER A 103 -4.05 -2.13 -12.04
C SER A 103 -4.13 -1.29 -13.31
N GLY A 104 -3.12 -1.32 -14.20
CA GLY A 104 -3.17 -0.69 -15.52
C GLY A 104 -3.28 0.83 -15.52
N LEU A 105 -2.76 1.50 -14.48
CA LEU A 105 -2.65 2.96 -14.37
C LEU A 105 -1.22 3.42 -14.64
#